data_AF-A0A2T7FTE3-F1
#
_entry.id   AF-A0A2T7FTE3-F1
#
_cell.length_a   1.000
_cell.length_b   1.000
_cell.length_c   1.000
_cell.angle_alpha   90.00
_cell.angle_beta   90.00
_cell.angle_gamma   90.00
#
_symmetry.space_group_name_H-M   'P 1'
#
loop_
_entity.id
_entity.type
_entity.pdbx_description
1 polymer ?
#
loop_
_entity_poly.entity_id
_entity_poly.type
_entity_poly.pdbx_seq_one_letter_code
_entity_poly.pdbx_strand_id
1 'polypeptide(L)'
;MPEDWADHVTGAADLMQSCVDWAMAQDAPKALSAATNIQEVFGLCLGAWIMGDTVRAATARTEAGQGSPHLDAKLALAQVYATHLLPKAKACQSAVVTGADAVLDLAPEALRANSLA
;
A
#
# COMPACT_ATOMS: atom_id res chain seq x y z
N MET A 1 -20.90 0.58 -5.86
CA MET A 1 -19.76 1.00 -5.02
C MET A 1 -19.72 2.50 -5.10
N PRO A 2 -19.63 3.23 -3.98
CA PRO A 2 -19.51 4.68 -4.04
C PRO A 2 -18.19 5.07 -4.74
N GLU A 3 -18.21 6.23 -5.40
CA GLU A 3 -17.17 6.69 -6.33
C GLU A 3 -15.80 6.81 -5.64
N ASP A 4 -15.79 7.26 -4.38
CA ASP A 4 -14.62 7.35 -3.51
C ASP A 4 -13.83 6.04 -3.39
N TRP A 5 -14.51 4.90 -3.36
CA TRP A 5 -13.88 3.58 -3.26
C TRP A 5 -13.34 3.07 -4.59
N ALA A 6 -13.95 3.45 -5.72
CA ALA A 6 -13.39 3.13 -7.04
C ALA A 6 -12.03 3.80 -7.23
N ASP A 7 -11.92 5.05 -6.80
CA ASP A 7 -10.67 5.81 -6.86
C ASP A 7 -9.61 5.24 -5.93
N HIS A 8 -9.97 4.80 -4.72
CA HIS A 8 -9.03 4.14 -3.81
C HIS A 8 -8.46 2.84 -4.39
N VAL A 9 -9.30 2.00 -5.02
CA VAL A 9 -8.84 0.75 -5.64
C VAL A 9 -7.97 1.01 -6.87
N THR A 10 -8.38 1.94 -7.73
CA THR A 10 -7.63 2.31 -8.94
C THR A 10 -6.28 2.91 -8.57
N GLY A 11 -6.26 3.88 -7.65
CA GLY A 11 -5.03 4.50 -7.18
C GLY A 11 -4.09 3.51 -6.48
N ALA A 12 -4.63 2.49 -5.79
CA ALA A 12 -3.83 1.41 -5.22
C ALA A 12 -3.19 0.53 -6.30
N ALA A 13 -3.94 0.18 -7.35
CA ALA A 13 -3.42 -0.58 -8.48
C ALA A 13 -2.31 0.19 -9.22
N ASP A 14 -2.52 1.47 -9.50
CA ASP A 14 -1.52 2.34 -10.15
C ASP A 14 -0.25 2.46 -9.32
N LEU A 15 -0.39 2.62 -8.01
CA LEU A 15 0.74 2.71 -7.09
C LEU A 15 1.54 1.41 -7.07
N MET A 16 0.88 0.25 -6.99
CA MET A 16 1.55 -1.04 -7.05
C MET A 16 2.26 -1.24 -8.40
N GLN A 17 1.59 -0.91 -9.51
CA GLN A 17 2.16 -1.01 -10.85
C GLN A 17 3.44 -0.18 -10.96
N SER A 18 3.42 1.06 -10.46
CA SER A 18 4.59 1.95 -10.49
C SER A 18 5.81 1.37 -9.75
N CYS A 19 5.60 0.66 -8.63
CA CYS A 19 6.67 0.01 -7.88
C CYS A 19 7.28 -1.18 -8.65
N VAL A 20 6.43 -1.98 -9.29
CA VAL A 20 6.87 -3.12 -10.10
C VAL A 20 7.62 -2.63 -11.34
N ASP A 21 7.09 -1.62 -12.04
CA ASP A 21 7.73 -1.03 -13.20
C ASP A 21 9.10 -0.45 -12.86
N TRP A 22 9.20 0.24 -11.72
CA TRP A 22 10.48 0.74 -11.23
C TRP A 22 11.49 -0.40 -11.02
N ALA A 23 11.09 -1.48 -10.34
CA ALA A 23 11.97 -2.61 -10.04
C ALA A 23 12.42 -3.35 -11.29
N MET A 24 11.54 -3.52 -12.28
CA MET A 24 11.87 -4.16 -13.57
C MET A 24 12.85 -3.35 -14.42
N ALA A 25 12.96 -2.04 -14.17
CA ALA A 25 13.92 -1.17 -14.82
C ALA A 25 15.29 -1.10 -14.12
N GLN A 26 15.43 -1.69 -12.92
CA GLN A 26 16.68 -1.67 -12.16
C GLN A 26 17.54 -2.93 -12.38
N ASP A 27 18.80 -2.84 -11.96
CA ASP A 27 19.64 -4.02 -11.76
C ASP A 27 19.24 -4.81 -10.50
N ALA A 28 19.77 -6.02 -10.35
CA ALA A 28 19.38 -6.91 -9.26
C ALA A 28 19.65 -6.31 -7.86
N PRO A 29 20.81 -5.69 -7.55
CA PRO A 29 21.03 -5.07 -6.24
C PRO A 29 20.01 -3.97 -5.91
N LYS A 30 19.72 -3.06 -6.84
CA LYS A 30 18.74 -1.98 -6.61
C LYS A 30 17.32 -2.53 -6.45
N ALA A 31 16.92 -3.47 -7.31
CA ALA A 31 15.61 -4.10 -7.20
C ALA A 31 15.44 -4.84 -5.86
N LEU A 32 16.46 -5.58 -5.42
CA LEU A 32 16.42 -6.32 -4.15
C LEU A 32 16.41 -5.39 -2.93
N SER A 33 17.08 -4.23 -2.99
CA SER A 33 17.07 -3.25 -1.90
C SER A 33 15.65 -2.72 -1.60
N ALA A 34 14.79 -2.68 -2.62
CA ALA A 34 13.40 -2.20 -2.50
C ALA A 34 12.38 -3.32 -2.20
N ALA A 35 12.77 -4.60 -2.25
CA ALA A 35 11.85 -5.74 -2.24
C ALA A 35 10.86 -5.73 -1.05
N THR A 36 11.34 -5.41 0.15
CA THR A 36 10.48 -5.33 1.34
C THR A 36 9.44 -4.22 1.22
N ASN A 37 9.82 -3.04 0.74
CA ASN A 37 8.85 -1.95 0.55
C ASN A 37 7.84 -2.26 -0.55
N ILE A 38 8.26 -2.95 -1.61
CA ILE A 38 7.35 -3.45 -2.66
C ILE A 38 6.35 -4.46 -2.07
N GLN A 39 6.80 -5.37 -1.19
CA GLN A 39 5.91 -6.31 -0.50
C GLN A 39 4.88 -5.58 0.37
N GLU A 40 5.28 -4.54 1.11
CA GLU A 40 4.36 -3.75 1.93
C GLU A 40 3.34 -2.99 1.07
N VAL A 41 3.80 -2.36 -0.03
CA VAL A 41 2.91 -1.75 -1.03
C VAL A 41 1.89 -2.78 -1.53
N PHE A 42 2.34 -3.98 -1.89
CA PHE A 42 1.47 -5.04 -2.37
C PHE A 42 0.38 -5.40 -1.37
N GLY A 43 0.74 -5.62 -0.10
CA GLY A 43 -0.21 -5.96 0.95
C GLY A 43 -1.25 -4.86 1.21
N LEU A 44 -0.81 -3.60 1.21
CA LEU A 44 -1.69 -2.45 1.41
C LEU A 44 -2.62 -2.21 0.21
N CYS A 45 -2.13 -2.39 -1.01
CA CYS A 45 -2.95 -2.24 -2.21
C CYS A 45 -3.96 -3.38 -2.35
N LEU A 46 -3.58 -4.61 -2.01
CA LEU A 46 -4.50 -5.75 -1.99
C LEU A 46 -5.62 -5.55 -0.96
N GLY A 47 -5.31 -4.98 0.22
CA GLY A 47 -6.33 -4.67 1.21
C GLY A 47 -7.31 -3.59 0.74
N ALA A 48 -6.88 -2.61 -0.08
CA ALA A 48 -7.80 -1.66 -0.70
C ALA A 48 -8.81 -2.35 -1.61
N TRP A 49 -8.38 -3.34 -2.40
CA TRP A 49 -9.28 -4.14 -3.23
C TRP A 49 -10.31 -4.93 -2.40
N ILE A 50 -9.86 -5.60 -1.32
CA ILE A 50 -10.75 -6.34 -0.41
C ILE A 50 -11.78 -5.41 0.24
N MET A 51 -11.37 -4.20 0.64
CA MET A 51 -12.28 -3.21 1.22
C MET A 51 -13.25 -2.66 0.18
N GLY A 52 -12.80 -2.38 -1.05
CA GLY A 52 -13.68 -2.01 -2.16
C GLY A 52 -14.75 -3.07 -2.44
N ASP A 53 -14.38 -4.36 -2.45
CA ASP A 53 -15.34 -5.45 -2.60
C ASP A 53 -16.33 -5.51 -1.42
N THR A 54 -15.83 -5.34 -0.19
CA THR A 54 -16.65 -5.27 1.02
C THR A 54 -17.66 -4.13 0.96
N VAL A 55 -17.23 -2.93 0.57
CA VAL A 55 -18.09 -1.75 0.43
C VAL A 55 -19.13 -1.97 -0.64
N ARG A 56 -18.74 -2.48 -1.81
CA ARG A 56 -19.66 -2.83 -2.90
C ARG A 56 -20.77 -3.77 -2.42
N ALA A 57 -20.40 -4.85 -1.72
CA ALA A 57 -21.36 -5.84 -1.23
C ALA A 57 -22.26 -5.27 -0.11
N ALA A 58 -21.69 -4.52 0.85
CA ALA A 58 -22.43 -3.93 1.95
C ALA A 58 -23.45 -2.90 1.45
N THR A 59 -23.04 -1.99 0.55
CA THR A 59 -23.93 -1.00 -0.07
C THR A 59 -25.10 -1.68 -0.79
N ALA A 60 -24.82 -2.68 -1.64
CA ALA A 60 -25.87 -3.37 -2.39
C ALA A 60 -26.90 -4.07 -1.47
N ARG A 61 -26.45 -4.68 -0.37
CA ARG A 61 -27.35 -5.30 0.61
C ARG A 61 -28.18 -4.28 1.38
N THR A 62 -27.58 -3.15 1.75
CA THR A 62 -28.30 -2.05 2.40
C THR A 62 -29.38 -1.48 1.49
N GLU A 63 -29.07 -1.25 0.20
CA GLU A 63 -30.03 -0.79 -0.81
C GLU A 63 -31.17 -1.79 -1.05
N ALA A 64 -30.90 -3.09 -0.93
CA ALA A 64 -31.91 -4.15 -0.99
C ALA A 64 -32.78 -4.27 0.28
N GLY A 65 -32.67 -3.33 1.24
CA GLY A 65 -33.43 -3.34 2.49
C GLY A 65 -32.89 -4.34 3.54
N GLN A 66 -31.69 -4.88 3.35
CA GLN A 66 -31.03 -5.81 4.28
C GLN A 66 -29.95 -5.12 5.13
N GLY A 67 -30.11 -3.81 5.37
CA GLY A 67 -29.22 -3.03 6.24
C GLY A 67 -29.12 -3.65 7.64
N SER A 68 -27.93 -3.61 8.24
CA SER A 68 -27.73 -4.09 9.60
C SER A 68 -26.54 -3.39 10.26
N PRO A 69 -26.48 -3.32 11.60
CA PRO A 69 -25.32 -2.76 12.31
C PRO A 69 -23.99 -3.42 11.94
N HIS A 70 -24.02 -4.68 11.50
CA HIS A 70 -22.83 -5.37 11.00
C HIS A 70 -22.33 -4.78 9.68
N LEU A 71 -23.23 -4.45 8.75
CA LEU A 71 -22.85 -3.82 7.48
C LEU A 71 -22.36 -2.39 7.70
N ASP A 72 -22.97 -1.65 8.62
CA ASP A 72 -22.51 -0.31 9.00
C ASP A 72 -21.08 -0.36 9.58
N ALA A 73 -20.79 -1.35 10.43
CA ALA A 73 -19.44 -1.57 10.96
C ALA A 73 -18.43 -1.95 9.87
N LYS A 74 -18.84 -2.70 8.83
CA LYS A 74 -17.97 -3.02 7.68
C LYS A 74 -17.62 -1.77 6.87
N LEU A 75 -18.59 -0.89 6.62
CA LEU A 75 -18.36 0.38 5.93
C LEU A 75 -17.44 1.31 6.75
N ALA A 76 -17.66 1.39 8.07
CA ALA A 76 -16.81 2.17 8.97
C ALA A 76 -15.36 1.64 9.00
N LEU A 77 -15.18 0.32 9.04
CA LEU A 77 -13.85 -0.30 9.01
C LEU A 77 -13.14 -0.04 7.67
N ALA A 78 -13.86 -0.10 6.56
CA ALA A 78 -13.32 0.26 5.26
C ALA A 78 -12.81 1.71 5.29
N GLN A 79 -13.57 2.65 5.85
CA GLN A 79 -13.12 4.03 5.97
C GLN A 79 -11.84 4.16 6.80
N VAL A 80 -11.74 3.45 7.93
CA VAL A 80 -10.50 3.40 8.73
C VAL A 80 -9.33 2.87 7.91
N TYR A 81 -9.55 1.85 7.09
CA TYR A 81 -8.52 1.33 6.20
C TYR A 81 -8.03 2.40 5.21
N ALA A 82 -8.96 3.07 4.52
CA ALA A 82 -8.65 4.10 3.53
C ALA A 82 -7.90 5.30 4.14
N THR A 83 -8.21 5.68 5.37
CA THR A 83 -7.62 6.88 6.01
C THR A 83 -6.37 6.60 6.83
N HIS A 84 -6.20 5.41 7.40
CA HIS A 84 -5.08 5.10 8.29
C HIS A 84 -4.08 4.09 7.73
N LEU A 85 -4.52 3.13 6.91
CA LEU A 85 -3.67 2.04 6.45
C LEU A 85 -3.18 2.31 5.03
N LEU A 86 -4.10 2.57 4.09
CA LEU A 86 -3.77 2.78 2.68
C LEU A 86 -2.74 3.90 2.43
N PRO A 87 -2.72 5.04 3.16
CA PRO A 87 -1.72 6.09 2.92
C PRO A 87 -0.27 5.62 3.14
N LYS A 88 -0.05 4.57 3.94
CA LYS A 88 1.28 3.99 4.14
C LYS A 88 1.87 3.43 2.84
N ALA A 89 1.04 3.01 1.88
CA ALA A 89 1.50 2.53 0.58
C ALA A 89 2.29 3.61 -0.17
N LYS A 90 1.86 4.87 -0.10
CA LYS A 90 2.59 6.00 -0.69
C LYS A 90 3.94 6.24 0.00
N ALA A 91 4.00 6.08 1.32
CA ALA A 91 5.27 6.18 2.05
C ALA A 91 6.25 5.07 1.66
N CYS A 92 5.77 3.82 1.54
CA CYS A 92 6.58 2.70 1.07
C CYS A 92 7.02 2.88 -0.39
N GLN A 93 6.14 3.35 -1.28
CA GLN A 93 6.48 3.67 -2.67
C GLN A 93 7.60 4.72 -2.75
N SER A 94 7.54 5.77 -1.92
CA SER A 94 8.62 6.76 -1.85
C SER A 94 9.96 6.09 -1.52
N ALA A 95 9.97 5.19 -0.52
CA ALA A 95 11.17 4.44 -0.15
C ALA A 95 11.65 3.48 -1.27
N VAL A 96 10.75 2.92 -2.09
CA VAL A 96 11.11 2.13 -3.28
C VAL A 96 11.89 2.99 -4.29
N VAL A 97 11.35 4.16 -4.64
CA VAL A 97 11.88 4.96 -5.74
C VAL A 97 13.14 5.74 -5.35
N THR A 98 13.23 6.22 -4.11
CA THR A 98 14.31 7.13 -3.68
C THR A 98 15.29 6.52 -2.69
N GLY A 99 15.01 5.34 -2.14
CA GLY A 99 15.78 4.77 -1.01
C GLY A 99 16.94 3.87 -1.40
N ALA A 100 16.95 3.31 -2.61
CA ALA A 100 17.90 2.28 -3.01
C ALA A 100 19.37 2.74 -2.92
N ASP A 101 19.68 3.91 -3.48
CA ASP A 101 21.04 4.44 -3.52
C ASP A 101 21.59 4.68 -2.10
N ALA A 102 20.76 5.25 -1.20
CA ALA A 102 21.17 5.51 0.17
C ALA A 102 21.56 4.23 0.95
N VAL A 103 20.91 3.10 0.66
CA VAL A 103 21.23 1.81 1.29
C VAL A 103 22.48 1.19 0.67
N LEU A 104 22.61 1.26 -0.66
CA LEU A 104 23.71 0.62 -1.39
C LEU A 104 25.04 1.39 -1.27
N ASP A 105 24.99 2.72 -1.13
CA ASP A 105 26.16 3.57 -0.99
C ASP A 105 26.73 3.56 0.45
N LEU A 106 25.98 3.02 1.42
CA LEU A 106 26.43 2.95 2.81
C LEU A 106 27.49 1.87 3.01
N ALA A 107 28.75 2.28 3.08
CA ALA A 107 29.86 1.37 3.34
C ALA A 107 29.72 0.70 4.74
N PRO A 108 30.01 -0.61 4.87
CA PRO A 108 29.95 -1.32 6.15
C PRO A 108 30.82 -0.68 7.26
N GLU A 109 31.92 -0.05 6.90
CA GLU A 109 32.82 0.65 7.81
C GLU A 109 32.13 1.84 8.48
N ALA A 110 31.25 2.55 7.77
CA ALA A 110 30.49 3.67 8.31
C ALA A 110 29.50 3.21 9.41
N LEU A 111 28.94 2.01 9.29
CA LEU A 111 28.08 1.42 10.32
C LEU A 111 28.85 1.16 11.62
N ARG A 112 30.08 0.65 11.53
CA ARG A 112 30.93 0.38 12.71
C ARG A 112 31.43 1.66 13.38
N ALA A 113 31.73 2.69 12.58
CA ALA A 113 32.17 3.98 13.11
C ALA A 113 31.07 4.70 13.92
N ASN A 114 29.80 4.45 13.60
CA ASN A 114 28.65 5.05 14.30
C ASN A 114 28.32 4.39 15.65
N SER A 115 28.94 3.26 16.01
CA SER A 115 28.67 2.56 17.28
C SER A 115 29.62 2.94 18.43
N LEU A 116 30.39 4.03 18.30
CA LEU A 116 31.39 4.48 19.28
C LEU A 116 30.95 5.69 20.14
N ALA A 117 29.64 5.88 20.33
CA ALA A 117 29.07 6.81 21.30
C ALA A 117 28.40 6.08 22.46
#